data_AF-A0A535UIB5-F1
#
_entry.id   AF-A0A535UIB5-F1
#
_cell.length_a   1.000
_cell.length_b   1.000
_cell.length_c   1.000
_cell.angle_alpha   90.00
_cell.angle_beta   90.00
_cell.angle_gamma   90.00
#
_symmetry.space_group_name_H-M   'P 1'
#
loop_
_entity.id
_entity.type
_entity.pdbx_description
1 polymer ?
#
loop_
_entity_poly.entity_id
_entity_poly.type
_entity_poly.pdbx_seq_one_letter_code
_entity_poly.pdbx_strand_id
1 'polypeptide(L)'
;MKMAANSTTEKTASTSAARKITTYDLVIGILAIFSLIILIPLYFGKLPSSDAAVLNTLEDVLCIVFLFDFFRSLRLAPKKWSYFLKGGGWLDLLGSVPISAFAIFRVARLFRVVRLLRKLTGDQLRHIFTRRLAQSTLLFTLVVALLLVFTISWGVLLAEQYAPHANILTYHQAVWWAFVTITTVGYGDYYPVTPVGQSLAVILMFFGLGIIGVLSSY
;
A
#
# COMPACT_ATOMS: atom_id res chain seq x y z
N MET A 1 -7.22 -61.76 -11.74
CA MET A 1 -6.15 -61.12 -10.93
C MET A 1 -5.67 -59.82 -11.62
N LYS A 2 -6.53 -58.79 -11.68
CA LYS A 2 -6.22 -57.43 -12.17
C LYS A 2 -7.23 -56.46 -11.55
N MET A 3 -7.13 -56.19 -10.24
CA MET A 3 -8.05 -55.28 -9.53
C MET A 3 -7.36 -54.33 -8.53
N ALA A 4 -6.04 -54.17 -8.57
CA ALA A 4 -5.31 -53.44 -7.51
C ALA A 4 -4.37 -52.33 -8.00
N ALA A 5 -4.59 -51.74 -9.19
CA ALA A 5 -3.66 -50.75 -9.76
C ALA A 5 -4.26 -49.38 -10.09
N ASN A 6 -5.55 -49.13 -9.82
CA ASN A 6 -6.21 -47.88 -10.23
C ASN A 6 -6.51 -46.89 -9.08
N SER A 7 -6.20 -47.23 -7.82
CA SER A 7 -6.55 -46.40 -6.66
C SER A 7 -5.45 -45.47 -6.17
N THR A 8 -4.24 -45.55 -6.75
CA THR A 8 -3.07 -44.76 -6.31
C THR A 8 -2.77 -43.57 -7.22
N THR A 9 -3.29 -43.53 -8.45
CA THR A 9 -3.07 -42.44 -9.41
C THR A 9 -4.06 -41.28 -9.28
N GLU A 10 -5.22 -41.47 -8.63
CA GLU A 10 -6.20 -40.39 -8.42
C GLU A 10 -5.90 -39.50 -7.19
N LYS A 11 -5.02 -39.94 -6.27
CA LYS A 11 -4.81 -39.25 -4.99
C LYS A 11 -3.73 -38.16 -5.02
N THR A 12 -3.01 -38.00 -6.12
CA THR A 12 -1.95 -36.98 -6.29
C THR A 12 -2.41 -35.74 -7.07
N ALA A 13 -3.65 -35.70 -7.57
CA ALA A 13 -4.19 -34.54 -8.28
C ALA A 13 -4.80 -33.45 -7.36
N SER A 14 -4.71 -33.60 -6.04
CA SER A 14 -5.38 -32.74 -5.06
C SER A 14 -4.42 -32.21 -4.00
N THR A 15 -3.40 -31.40 -4.36
CA THR A 15 -2.75 -30.47 -3.40
C THR A 15 -1.77 -29.46 -4.04
N SER A 16 -2.21 -28.74 -5.07
CA SER A 16 -1.67 -27.40 -5.33
C SER A 16 -2.70 -26.60 -6.10
N ALA A 17 -3.83 -26.31 -5.45
CA ALA A 17 -4.69 -25.22 -5.89
C ALA A 17 -3.89 -23.93 -5.65
N ALA A 18 -3.00 -23.60 -6.59
CA ALA A 18 -2.30 -22.32 -6.62
C ALA A 18 -3.37 -21.24 -6.62
N ARG A 19 -3.64 -20.67 -5.44
CA ARG A 19 -4.66 -19.66 -5.24
C ARG A 19 -4.35 -18.52 -6.21
N LYS A 20 -5.22 -18.31 -7.21
CA LYS A 20 -5.05 -17.24 -8.19
C LYS A 20 -4.98 -15.91 -7.44
N ILE A 21 -3.86 -15.21 -7.56
CA ILE A 21 -3.68 -13.86 -7.02
C ILE A 21 -4.76 -12.96 -7.64
N THR A 22 -5.55 -12.31 -6.80
CA THR A 22 -6.64 -11.42 -7.22
C THR A 22 -6.14 -9.96 -7.20
N THR A 23 -6.74 -9.05 -7.97
CA THR A 23 -6.38 -7.62 -7.96
C THR A 23 -6.39 -7.02 -6.55
N TYR A 24 -7.35 -7.45 -5.74
CA TYR A 24 -7.42 -7.08 -4.33
C TYR A 24 -6.14 -7.44 -3.56
N ASP A 25 -5.54 -8.61 -3.80
CA ASP A 25 -4.33 -9.05 -3.08
C ASP A 25 -3.14 -8.16 -3.45
N LEU A 26 -3.10 -7.65 -4.70
CA LEU A 26 -2.11 -6.67 -5.15
C LEU A 26 -2.33 -5.31 -4.49
N VAL A 27 -3.57 -4.84 -4.43
CA VAL A 27 -3.92 -3.58 -3.76
C VAL A 27 -3.53 -3.62 -2.28
N ILE A 28 -3.87 -4.70 -1.57
CA ILE A 28 -3.47 -4.90 -0.17
C ILE A 28 -1.94 -4.95 -0.04
N GLY A 29 -1.24 -5.60 -0.97
CA GLY A 29 0.22 -5.61 -1.00
C GLY A 29 0.82 -4.21 -1.13
N ILE A 30 0.29 -3.40 -2.04
CA ILE A 30 0.73 -2.01 -2.27
C ILE A 30 0.45 -1.14 -1.04
N LEU A 31 -0.76 -1.23 -0.48
CA LEU A 31 -1.12 -0.51 0.76
C LEU A 31 -0.19 -0.93 1.90
N ALA A 32 0.20 -2.20 1.98
CA ALA A 32 1.09 -2.69 3.03
C ALA A 32 2.50 -2.12 2.89
N ILE A 33 3.02 -2.00 1.66
CA ILE A 33 4.28 -1.31 1.38
C ILE A 33 4.17 0.17 1.75
N PHE A 34 3.07 0.82 1.38
CA PHE A 34 2.83 2.23 1.73
C PHE A 34 2.82 2.47 3.23
N SER A 35 2.16 1.60 3.99
CA SER A 35 2.16 1.64 5.45
C SER A 35 3.59 1.61 6.03
N LEU A 36 4.55 0.94 5.39
CA LEU A 36 5.95 1.00 5.79
C LEU A 36 6.62 2.32 5.42
N ILE A 37 6.29 2.88 4.26
CA ILE A 37 6.85 4.16 3.80
C ILE A 37 6.43 5.30 4.74
N ILE A 38 5.18 5.31 5.22
CA ILE A 38 4.65 6.27 6.20
C ILE A 38 5.36 6.20 7.56
N LEU A 39 5.91 5.04 7.91
CA LEU A 39 6.66 4.87 9.16
C LEU A 39 7.97 5.67 9.16
N ILE A 40 8.55 5.90 7.97
CA ILE A 40 9.82 6.64 7.82
C ILE A 40 9.68 8.10 8.31
N PRO A 41 8.73 8.93 7.82
CA PRO A 41 8.55 10.29 8.32
C PRO A 41 8.16 10.34 9.80
N LEU A 42 7.33 9.40 10.29
CA LEU A 42 6.95 9.36 11.71
C LEU A 42 8.13 9.11 12.66
N TYR A 43 9.18 8.43 12.19
CA TYR A 43 10.33 8.08 13.03
C TYR A 43 11.54 9.00 12.80
N PHE A 44 11.84 9.33 11.55
CA PHE A 44 12.99 10.15 11.18
C PHE A 44 12.67 11.64 11.07
N GLY A 45 11.42 11.98 10.72
CA GLY A 45 10.94 13.35 10.72
C GLY A 45 10.61 13.75 12.14
N LYS A 46 11.38 14.68 12.74
CA LYS A 46 10.97 15.39 13.96
C LYS A 46 9.79 16.30 13.63
N LEU A 47 8.63 15.71 13.37
CA LEU A 47 7.44 16.38 12.92
C LEU A 47 6.76 17.10 14.08
N PRO A 48 6.25 18.32 13.87
CA PRO A 48 5.30 18.95 14.79
C PRO A 48 4.11 18.02 15.08
N SER A 49 3.50 18.16 16.24
CA SER A 49 2.38 17.30 16.68
C SER A 49 1.20 17.29 15.70
N SER A 50 0.96 18.38 14.97
CA SER A 50 -0.07 18.48 13.92
C SER A 50 0.23 17.59 12.71
N ASP A 51 1.49 17.54 12.27
CA ASP A 51 1.91 16.78 11.09
C ASP A 51 1.98 15.28 11.41
N ALA A 52 2.42 14.95 12.62
CA ALA A 52 2.35 13.59 13.13
C ALA A 52 0.89 13.10 13.25
N ALA A 53 -0.06 13.97 13.60
CA ALA A 53 -1.47 13.61 13.69
C ALA A 53 -2.06 13.20 12.32
N VAL A 54 -1.68 13.87 11.23
CA VAL A 54 -2.10 13.50 9.86
C VAL A 54 -1.59 12.11 9.49
N LEU A 55 -0.30 11.85 9.74
CA LEU A 55 0.31 10.55 9.44
C LEU A 55 -0.26 9.44 10.31
N ASN A 56 -0.48 9.68 11.61
CA ASN A 56 -1.10 8.71 12.52
C ASN A 56 -2.54 8.41 12.11
N THR A 57 -3.33 9.42 11.74
CA THR A 57 -4.70 9.23 11.24
C THR A 57 -4.69 8.35 9.99
N LEU A 58 -3.75 8.58 9.09
CA LEU A 58 -3.61 7.78 7.88
C LEU A 58 -3.17 6.34 8.19
N GLU A 59 -2.26 6.14 9.13
CA GLU A 59 -1.93 4.80 9.63
C GLU A 59 -3.14 4.09 10.22
N ASP A 60 -3.97 4.79 11.00
CA ASP A 60 -5.17 4.23 11.61
C ASP A 60 -6.19 3.78 10.55
N VAL A 61 -6.39 4.60 9.51
CA VAL A 61 -7.23 4.24 8.36
C VAL A 61 -6.69 3.00 7.65
N LEU A 62 -5.40 2.94 7.37
CA LEU A 62 -4.77 1.74 6.78
C LEU A 62 -4.92 0.52 7.69
N CYS A 63 -4.81 0.73 9.01
CA CYS A 63 -4.99 -0.30 10.03
C CYS A 63 -6.39 -0.94 9.94
N ILE A 64 -7.42 -0.11 9.85
CA ILE A 64 -8.82 -0.54 9.68
C ILE A 64 -8.97 -1.35 8.39
N VAL A 65 -8.41 -0.87 7.27
CA VAL A 65 -8.45 -1.59 5.98
C VAL A 65 -7.80 -2.98 6.10
N PHE A 66 -6.64 -3.08 6.75
CA PHE A 66 -5.97 -4.37 6.96
C PHE A 66 -6.69 -5.27 7.96
N LEU A 67 -7.39 -4.69 8.93
CA LEU A 67 -8.21 -5.46 9.85
C LEU A 67 -9.37 -6.13 9.10
N PHE A 68 -10.03 -5.40 8.20
CA PHE A 68 -11.03 -5.97 7.29
C PHE A 68 -10.43 -7.06 6.39
N ASP A 69 -9.22 -6.84 5.86
CA ASP A 69 -8.53 -7.86 5.08
C ASP A 69 -8.26 -9.14 5.89
N PHE A 70 -7.80 -8.99 7.13
CA PHE A 70 -7.58 -10.12 8.03
C PHE A 70 -8.86 -10.91 8.25
N PHE A 71 -9.99 -10.25 8.54
CA PHE A 71 -11.27 -10.92 8.73
C PHE A 71 -11.74 -11.63 7.47
N ARG A 72 -11.56 -11.01 6.29
CA ARG A 72 -11.89 -11.65 5.02
C ARG A 72 -11.02 -12.89 4.79
N SER A 73 -9.72 -12.77 4.99
CA SER A 73 -8.76 -13.86 4.86
C SER A 73 -9.03 -15.00 5.82
N LEU A 74 -9.47 -14.69 7.05
CA LEU A 74 -9.87 -15.67 8.06
C LEU A 74 -11.16 -16.42 7.68
N ARG A 75 -12.15 -15.72 7.11
CA ARG A 75 -13.42 -16.32 6.65
C ARG A 75 -13.23 -17.23 5.44
N LEU A 76 -12.34 -16.86 4.51
CA LEU A 76 -12.05 -17.63 3.29
C LEU A 76 -11.13 -18.84 3.53
N ALA A 77 -10.48 -18.95 4.70
CA ALA A 77 -9.55 -20.03 4.99
C ALA A 77 -10.29 -21.34 5.33
N PRO A 78 -10.03 -22.45 4.62
CA PRO A 78 -10.73 -23.72 4.84
C PRO A 78 -10.45 -24.35 6.21
N LYS A 79 -9.32 -24.02 6.85
CA LYS A 79 -8.99 -24.43 8.24
C LYS A 79 -8.47 -23.23 9.05
N LYS A 80 -9.36 -22.58 9.80
CA LYS A 80 -9.11 -21.35 10.57
C LYS A 80 -7.88 -21.44 11.49
N TRP A 81 -7.75 -22.54 12.24
CA TRP A 81 -6.65 -22.76 13.18
C TRP A 81 -5.29 -22.99 12.52
N SER A 82 -5.27 -23.64 11.36
CA SER A 82 -4.03 -23.81 10.58
C SER A 82 -3.56 -22.47 10.01
N TYR A 83 -4.49 -21.62 9.55
CA TYR A 83 -4.17 -20.26 9.10
C TYR A 83 -3.68 -19.35 10.23
N PHE A 84 -4.32 -19.42 11.41
CA PHE A 84 -3.97 -18.58 12.56
C PHE A 84 -2.59 -18.92 13.15
N LEU A 85 -2.33 -20.21 13.46
CA LEU A 85 -1.08 -20.63 14.12
C LEU A 85 0.05 -20.98 13.15
N LYS A 86 -0.21 -21.81 12.14
CA LYS A 86 0.83 -22.27 11.18
C LYS A 86 1.05 -21.30 10.04
N GLY A 87 0.00 -20.56 9.67
CA GLY A 87 0.08 -19.56 8.60
C GLY A 87 0.66 -18.22 9.06
N GLY A 88 0.70 -17.92 10.36
CA GLY A 88 1.10 -16.61 10.89
C GLY A 88 -0.04 -15.58 10.91
N GLY A 89 -1.31 -16.01 10.86
CA GLY A 89 -2.47 -15.10 10.92
C GLY A 89 -2.54 -14.28 12.20
N TRP A 90 -1.99 -14.78 13.30
CA TRP A 90 -1.88 -14.02 14.54
C TRP A 90 -1.04 -12.74 14.38
N LEU A 91 0.02 -12.76 13.56
CA LEU A 91 0.83 -11.57 13.26
C LEU A 91 0.08 -10.57 12.38
N ASP A 92 -0.79 -11.04 11.48
CA ASP A 92 -1.65 -10.15 10.68
C ASP A 92 -2.65 -9.42 11.59
N LEU A 93 -3.20 -10.09 12.61
CA LEU A 93 -4.09 -9.47 13.59
C LEU A 93 -3.35 -8.44 14.45
N LEU A 94 -2.14 -8.79 14.94
CA LEU A 94 -1.31 -7.85 15.69
C LEU A 94 -0.95 -6.63 14.83
N GLY A 95 -0.53 -6.82 13.59
CA GLY A 95 -0.20 -5.71 12.69
C GLY A 95 -1.41 -4.88 12.25
N SER A 96 -2.66 -5.30 12.51
CA SER A 96 -3.90 -4.56 12.19
C SER A 96 -4.52 -3.86 13.39
N VAL A 97 -3.86 -3.91 14.54
CA VAL A 97 -4.33 -3.23 15.74
C VAL A 97 -3.42 -2.00 15.99
N PRO A 98 -3.97 -0.77 15.96
CA PRO A 98 -3.20 0.45 16.16
C PRO A 98 -2.99 0.71 17.67
N ILE A 99 -2.39 -0.25 18.38
CA ILE A 99 -1.91 0.02 19.74
C ILE A 99 -0.51 0.58 19.60
N SER A 100 -0.45 1.91 19.44
CA SER A 100 0.76 2.73 19.32
C SER A 100 1.74 2.56 20.49
N ALA A 101 1.27 2.01 21.62
CA ALA A 101 2.01 1.83 22.86
C ALA A 101 3.10 0.74 22.84
N PHE A 102 3.05 -0.26 21.95
CA PHE A 102 4.06 -1.34 21.93
C PHE A 102 4.78 -1.48 20.58
N ALA A 103 6.12 -1.41 20.61
CA ALA A 103 7.00 -1.57 19.45
C ALA A 103 6.80 -2.93 18.73
N ILE A 104 6.32 -3.95 19.45
CA ILE A 104 6.04 -5.29 18.93
C ILE A 104 4.98 -5.26 17.80
N PHE A 105 3.96 -4.41 17.91
CA PHE A 105 2.93 -4.27 16.87
C PHE A 105 3.47 -3.60 15.59
N ARG A 106 4.52 -2.78 15.70
CA ARG A 106 5.18 -2.15 14.55
C ARG A 106 6.00 -3.16 13.76
N VAL A 107 6.74 -4.02 14.46
CA VAL A 107 7.49 -5.13 13.84
C VAL A 107 6.54 -6.12 13.14
N ALA A 108 5.34 -6.35 13.69
CA ALA A 108 4.31 -7.17 13.04
C ALA A 108 3.91 -6.64 11.65
N ARG A 109 3.97 -5.32 11.41
CA ARG A 109 3.71 -4.72 10.07
C ARG A 109 4.78 -5.13 9.05
N LEU A 110 6.05 -5.19 9.44
CA LEU A 110 7.14 -5.66 8.57
C LEU A 110 6.94 -7.13 8.18
N PHE A 111 6.57 -7.97 9.15
CA PHE A 111 6.28 -9.38 8.90
C PHE A 111 5.08 -9.57 7.96
N ARG A 112 4.06 -8.72 8.04
CA ARG A 112 2.93 -8.72 7.08
C ARG A 112 3.41 -8.47 5.66
N VAL A 113 4.23 -7.45 5.42
CA VAL A 113 4.74 -7.14 4.06
C VAL A 113 5.57 -8.30 3.53
N VAL A 114 6.49 -8.85 4.34
CA VAL A 114 7.29 -10.01 3.96
C VAL A 114 6.39 -11.22 3.63
N ARG A 115 5.31 -11.43 4.37
CA ARG A 115 4.36 -12.52 4.10
C ARG A 115 3.53 -12.30 2.84
N LEU A 116 3.04 -11.09 2.60
CA LEU A 116 2.33 -10.72 1.38
C LEU A 116 3.27 -10.87 0.17
N LEU A 117 4.50 -10.40 0.27
CA LEU A 117 5.53 -10.60 -0.76
C LEU A 117 5.83 -12.09 -1.00
N ARG A 118 5.89 -12.93 0.04
CA ARG A 118 6.04 -14.40 -0.12
C ARG A 118 4.84 -15.05 -0.80
N LYS A 119 3.63 -14.52 -0.65
CA LYS A 119 2.45 -14.97 -1.41
C LYS A 119 2.53 -14.54 -2.89
N LEU A 120 3.35 -13.55 -3.21
CA LEU A 120 3.55 -13.00 -4.55
C LEU A 120 4.75 -13.62 -5.28
N THR A 121 5.54 -14.52 -4.67
CA THR A 121 6.80 -15.01 -5.24
C THR A 121 6.62 -16.02 -6.39
N GLY A 122 7.23 -15.72 -7.54
CA GLY A 122 7.74 -16.70 -8.51
C GLY A 122 6.99 -16.78 -9.84
N ASP A 123 6.20 -17.84 -10.03
CA ASP A 123 5.69 -18.24 -11.36
C ASP A 123 4.48 -17.43 -11.84
N GLN A 124 3.80 -16.69 -10.95
CA GLN A 124 2.57 -15.96 -11.30
C GLN A 124 2.81 -14.50 -11.70
N LEU A 125 3.90 -13.88 -11.26
CA LEU A 125 4.24 -12.48 -11.60
C LEU A 125 4.43 -12.29 -13.11
N ARG A 126 5.01 -13.28 -13.80
CA ARG A 126 5.19 -13.26 -15.26
C ARG A 126 3.87 -13.25 -16.05
N HIS A 127 2.83 -13.87 -15.50
CA HIS A 127 1.50 -13.93 -16.13
C HIS A 127 0.59 -12.73 -15.76
N ILE A 128 0.87 -12.04 -14.66
CA ILE A 128 0.09 -10.87 -14.20
C ILE A 128 0.46 -9.62 -14.99
N PHE A 129 1.74 -9.42 -15.31
CA PHE A 129 2.21 -8.22 -16.03
C PHE A 129 1.66 -8.10 -17.46
N THR A 130 1.19 -9.20 -18.06
CA THR A 130 0.83 -9.23 -19.49
C THR A 130 -0.66 -9.25 -19.80
N ARG A 131 -1.57 -9.63 -18.88
CA ARG A 131 -2.99 -9.83 -19.27
C ARG A 131 -4.11 -9.43 -18.28
N ARG A 132 -3.86 -8.98 -17.05
CA ARG A 132 -4.94 -8.81 -16.04
C ARG A 132 -5.07 -7.46 -15.34
N LEU A 133 -4.40 -6.42 -15.82
CA LEU A 133 -4.60 -5.06 -15.28
C LEU A 133 -6.00 -4.50 -15.61
N ALA A 134 -6.64 -4.95 -16.70
CA ALA A 134 -7.84 -4.32 -17.27
C ALA A 134 -9.11 -4.32 -16.40
N GLN A 135 -9.29 -5.25 -15.45
CA GLN A 135 -10.58 -5.41 -14.75
C GLN A 135 -10.70 -4.63 -13.43
N SER A 136 -9.63 -4.02 -12.93
CA SER A 136 -9.72 -3.13 -11.75
C SER A 136 -8.68 -2.00 -11.81
N THR A 137 -8.36 -1.54 -13.02
CA THR A 137 -7.38 -0.47 -13.25
C THR A 137 -7.75 0.78 -12.45
N LEU A 138 -9.04 1.12 -12.31
CA LEU A 138 -9.49 2.28 -11.55
C LEU A 138 -9.06 2.25 -10.08
N LEU A 139 -9.37 1.17 -9.34
CA LEU A 139 -9.00 1.07 -7.92
C LEU A 139 -7.48 1.06 -7.72
N PHE A 140 -6.76 0.37 -8.61
CA PHE A 140 -5.31 0.34 -8.59
C PHE A 140 -4.72 1.74 -8.82
N THR A 141 -5.20 2.45 -9.84
CA THR A 141 -4.78 3.81 -10.18
C THR A 141 -5.07 4.79 -9.04
N LEU A 142 -6.24 4.71 -8.40
CA LEU A 142 -6.57 5.57 -7.25
C LEU A 142 -5.65 5.31 -6.05
N VAL A 143 -5.35 4.05 -5.76
CA VAL A 143 -4.41 3.71 -4.67
C VAL A 143 -3.04 4.28 -4.99
N VAL A 144 -2.51 4.05 -6.19
CA VAL A 144 -1.20 4.59 -6.63
C VAL A 144 -1.19 6.12 -6.59
N ALA A 145 -2.25 6.78 -7.01
CA ALA A 145 -2.39 8.23 -6.92
C ALA A 145 -2.26 8.72 -5.47
N LEU A 146 -2.97 8.07 -4.54
CA LEU A 146 -2.90 8.37 -3.12
C LEU A 146 -1.47 8.19 -2.59
N LEU A 147 -0.80 7.10 -2.97
CA LEU A 147 0.60 6.86 -2.59
C LEU A 147 1.50 8.01 -3.01
N LEU A 148 1.39 8.42 -4.27
CA LEU A 148 2.21 9.48 -4.86
C LEU A 148 1.98 10.80 -4.15
N VAL A 149 0.72 11.16 -3.86
CA VAL A 149 0.39 12.37 -3.10
C VAL A 149 1.14 12.41 -1.77
N PHE A 150 1.00 11.39 -0.92
CA PHE A 150 1.60 11.42 0.42
C PHE A 150 3.12 11.32 0.42
N THR A 151 3.69 10.53 -0.51
CA THR A 151 5.15 10.36 -0.63
C THR A 151 5.85 11.58 -1.21
N ILE A 152 5.28 12.18 -2.26
CA ILE A 152 5.83 13.41 -2.86
C ILE A 152 5.66 14.59 -1.91
N SER A 153 4.54 14.68 -1.19
CA SER A 153 4.35 15.71 -0.16
C SER A 153 5.45 15.69 0.89
N TRP A 154 5.88 14.49 1.33
CA TRP A 154 6.97 14.36 2.27
C TRP A 154 8.31 14.82 1.67
N GLY A 155 8.61 14.38 0.44
CA GLY A 155 9.83 14.77 -0.26
C GLY A 155 9.91 16.29 -0.51
N VAL A 156 8.80 16.91 -0.88
CA VAL A 156 8.71 18.36 -1.08
C VAL A 156 8.88 19.09 0.26
N LEU A 157 8.22 18.66 1.33
CA LEU A 157 8.44 19.26 2.64
C LEU A 157 9.91 19.19 3.06
N LEU A 158 10.58 18.06 2.85
CA LEU A 158 11.99 17.91 3.18
C LEU A 158 12.89 18.89 2.40
N ALA A 159 12.56 19.14 1.13
CA ALA A 159 13.28 20.07 0.28
C ALA A 159 13.00 21.54 0.63
N GLU A 160 11.75 21.87 0.94
CA GLU A 160 11.27 23.24 1.11
C GLU A 160 11.46 23.78 2.54
N GLN A 161 11.36 22.94 3.58
CA GLN A 161 11.31 23.40 4.98
C GLN A 161 12.51 24.23 5.45
N TYR A 162 13.66 24.12 4.78
CA TYR A 162 14.89 24.86 5.12
C TYR A 162 15.26 25.92 4.07
N ALA A 163 14.46 26.09 3.02
CA ALA A 163 14.78 26.99 1.92
C ALA A 163 14.28 28.42 2.20
N PRO A 164 15.07 29.45 1.85
CA PRO A 164 14.62 30.84 1.94
C PRO A 164 13.47 31.06 0.95
N HIS A 165 12.41 31.74 1.41
CA HIS A 165 11.18 32.02 0.65
C HIS A 165 10.26 30.81 0.37
N ALA A 166 10.48 29.67 1.02
CA ALA A 166 9.54 28.56 0.95
C ALA A 166 8.19 28.91 1.62
N ASN A 167 7.10 28.55 0.95
CA ASN A 167 5.74 28.72 1.46
C ASN A 167 5.14 27.39 1.99
N ILE A 168 5.78 26.26 1.70
CA ILE A 168 5.41 24.95 2.24
C ILE A 168 6.28 24.66 3.46
N LEU A 169 5.70 24.82 4.66
CA LEU A 169 6.42 24.67 5.93
C LEU A 169 5.93 23.51 6.79
N THR A 170 4.76 22.97 6.48
CA THR A 170 4.14 21.86 7.23
C THR A 170 3.72 20.73 6.29
N TYR A 171 3.66 19.51 6.82
CA TYR A 171 3.28 18.35 6.03
C TYR A 171 1.85 18.45 5.50
N HIS A 172 0.94 19.00 6.30
CA HIS A 172 -0.44 19.20 5.87
C HIS A 172 -0.55 20.11 4.63
N GLN A 173 0.21 21.20 4.59
CA GLN A 173 0.26 22.11 3.43
C GLN A 173 0.82 21.41 2.19
N ALA A 174 1.86 20.58 2.35
CA ALA A 174 2.43 19.80 1.25
C ALA A 174 1.40 18.80 0.68
N VAL A 175 0.65 18.12 1.56
CA VAL A 175 -0.42 17.19 1.16
C VAL A 175 -1.54 17.90 0.43
N TRP A 176 -2.00 19.05 0.94
CA TRP A 176 -3.00 19.88 0.27
C TRP A 176 -2.54 20.30 -1.13
N TRP A 177 -1.32 20.84 -1.23
CA TRP A 177 -0.71 21.21 -2.50
C TRP A 177 -0.66 20.03 -3.49
N ALA A 178 -0.24 18.85 -3.02
CA ALA A 178 -0.14 17.67 -3.87
C ALA A 178 -1.51 17.20 -4.39
N PHE A 179 -2.57 17.27 -3.57
CA PHE A 179 -3.94 17.00 -4.01
C PHE A 179 -4.42 18.00 -5.06
N VAL A 180 -4.24 19.30 -4.81
CA VAL A 180 -4.61 20.37 -5.74
C VAL A 180 -3.85 20.27 -7.06
N THR A 181 -2.58 19.84 -7.02
CA THR A 181 -1.72 19.68 -8.19
C THR A 181 -2.07 18.44 -9.01
N ILE A 182 -2.22 17.27 -8.37
CA ILE A 182 -2.52 16.02 -9.08
C ILE A 182 -3.91 16.03 -9.70
N THR A 183 -4.85 16.76 -9.11
CA THR A 183 -6.21 17.00 -9.66
C THR A 183 -6.25 18.13 -10.67
N THR A 184 -5.10 18.75 -10.98
CA THR A 184 -4.96 19.85 -11.95
C THR A 184 -5.75 21.12 -11.62
N VAL A 185 -6.16 21.32 -10.36
CA VAL A 185 -6.88 22.52 -9.92
C VAL A 185 -5.94 23.71 -9.83
N GLY A 186 -4.79 23.54 -9.16
CA GLY A 186 -3.72 24.53 -9.12
C GLY A 186 -4.10 25.90 -8.54
N TYR A 187 -4.60 25.96 -7.30
CA TYR A 187 -4.94 27.24 -6.64
C TYR A 187 -3.77 28.24 -6.54
N GLY A 188 -2.53 27.75 -6.46
CA GLY A 188 -1.33 28.58 -6.36
C GLY A 188 -1.09 29.19 -4.97
N ASP A 189 -1.84 28.75 -3.97
CA ASP A 189 -1.70 29.11 -2.56
C ASP A 189 -0.43 28.53 -1.93
N TYR A 190 -0.02 27.34 -2.38
CA TYR A 190 1.24 26.68 -2.03
C TYR A 190 1.94 26.18 -3.30
N TYR A 191 3.27 26.25 -3.33
CA TYR A 191 4.09 25.72 -4.43
C TYR A 191 5.54 25.56 -4.00
N PRO A 192 6.28 24.58 -4.54
CA PRO A 192 7.70 24.41 -4.25
C PRO A 192 8.54 25.47 -4.98
N VAL A 193 9.49 26.07 -4.27
CA VAL A 193 10.42 27.06 -4.83
C VAL A 193 11.83 26.48 -5.05
N THR A 194 12.14 25.34 -4.44
CA THR A 194 13.45 24.71 -4.57
C THR A 194 13.56 23.89 -5.85
N PRO A 195 14.77 23.77 -6.45
CA PRO A 195 14.96 22.92 -7.64
C PRO A 195 14.56 21.46 -7.40
N VAL A 196 14.80 20.94 -6.19
CA VAL A 196 14.43 19.57 -5.80
C VAL A 196 12.91 19.45 -5.67
N GLY A 197 12.24 20.39 -4.99
CA GLY A 197 10.79 20.41 -4.86
C GLY A 197 10.09 20.55 -6.21
N GLN A 198 10.61 21.39 -7.10
CA GLN A 198 10.12 21.54 -8.47
C GLN A 198 10.27 20.26 -9.31
N SER A 199 11.40 19.56 -9.18
CA SER A 199 11.59 18.27 -9.86
C SER A 199 10.55 17.23 -9.39
N LEU A 200 10.27 17.19 -8.09
CA LEU A 200 9.22 16.33 -7.53
C LEU A 200 7.82 16.75 -7.99
N ALA A 201 7.56 18.05 -8.12
CA ALA A 201 6.30 18.57 -8.66
C ALA A 201 6.06 18.14 -10.11
N VAL A 202 7.09 18.22 -10.96
CA VAL A 202 7.01 17.76 -12.34
C VAL A 202 6.63 16.28 -12.41
N ILE A 203 7.27 15.44 -11.58
CA ILE A 203 6.93 14.02 -11.48
C ILE A 203 5.45 13.85 -11.10
N LEU A 204 4.98 14.56 -10.07
CA LEU A 204 3.57 14.49 -9.63
C LEU A 204 2.59 14.87 -10.76
N MET A 205 2.90 15.93 -11.52
CA MET A 205 2.08 16.39 -12.63
C MET A 205 1.98 15.35 -13.75
N PHE A 206 3.09 14.70 -14.13
CA PHE A 206 3.07 13.61 -15.12
C PHE A 206 2.16 12.45 -14.68
N PHE A 207 2.20 12.08 -13.41
CA PHE A 207 1.30 11.05 -12.88
C PHE A 207 -0.16 11.51 -12.85
N GLY A 208 -0.43 12.78 -12.51
CA GLY A 208 -1.76 13.36 -12.59
C GLY A 208 -2.39 13.23 -13.98
N LEU A 209 -1.63 13.54 -15.03
CA LEU A 209 -2.06 13.35 -16.42
C LEU A 209 -2.36 11.88 -16.74
N GLY A 210 -1.52 10.96 -16.26
CA GLY A 210 -1.73 9.52 -16.41
C GLY A 210 -3.02 9.03 -15.76
N ILE A 211 -3.35 9.55 -14.57
CA ILE A 211 -4.59 9.20 -13.84
C ILE A 211 -5.82 9.68 -14.61
N ILE A 212 -5.81 10.92 -15.11
CA ILE A 212 -6.92 11.45 -15.92
C ILE A 212 -7.11 10.61 -17.18
N GLY A 213 -6.02 10.22 -17.86
CA GLY A 213 -6.07 9.35 -19.02
C GLY A 213 -6.70 7.99 -18.74
N VAL A 214 -6.38 7.37 -17.59
CA VAL A 214 -7.00 6.11 -17.17
C VAL A 214 -8.48 6.31 -16.82
N LEU A 215 -8.83 7.36 -16.09
CA LEU A 215 -10.22 7.66 -15.73
C LEU A 215 -11.09 7.92 -16.95
N SER A 216 -10.57 8.60 -17.97
CA SER A 216 -11.27 8.88 -19.23
C SER A 216 -11.44 7.65 -20.13
N SER A 217 -10.66 6.59 -19.90
CA SER A 217 -10.70 5.35 -20.72
C SER A 217 -11.75 4.33 -20.27
N TYR A 218 -12.39 4.58 -19.12
CA TYR A 218 -13.51 3.79 -18.59
C TYR A 218 -14.85 4.40 -19.00
#